data_AF-A0A1V4DWV1-F1
#
_entry.id   AF-A0A1V4DWV1-F1
#
_cell.length_a   1.000
_cell.length_b   1.000
_cell.length_c   1.000
_cell.angle_alpha   90.00
_cell.angle_beta   90.00
_cell.angle_gamma   90.00
#
_symmetry.space_group_name_H-M   'P 1'
#
loop_
_entity.id
_entity.type
_entity.pdbx_description
1 polymer ?
#
loop_
_entity_poly.entity_id
_entity_poly.type
_entity_poly.pdbx_seq_one_letter_code
_entity_poly.pdbx_strand_id
1 'polypeptide(L)'
;MAKGQACLFGGLGVCVTLRPEGLAVNHGMSYYGVHWQTVLPYAAGLAGAALFTHRALRDAAARTPSPARLRRMADSFVVLLAGIVLTPYTLGGVVDWAHRGLGAALFVLQLLLAGWLVAWAHGDVAGVAFLLVQFGGGVLAAVYVLQTEGLLIHGEATFQLGFALVLARTLPLVAPPIAAPSPGRGRRARQRAGGLSPVRS
;
A
#
# COMPACT_ATOMS: atom_id res chain seq x y z
N MET A 1 -3.08 2.00 -7.24
CA MET A 1 -3.32 0.88 -6.30
C MET A 1 -3.19 -0.48 -6.97
N ALA A 2 -4.03 -0.84 -7.94
CA ALA A 2 -3.99 -2.15 -8.61
C ALA A 2 -2.58 -2.60 -9.04
N LYS A 3 -1.78 -1.71 -9.63
CA LYS A 3 -0.39 -2.01 -10.05
C LYS A 3 0.51 -2.47 -8.89
N GLY A 4 0.47 -1.79 -7.75
CA GLY A 4 1.29 -2.16 -6.58
C GLY A 4 0.90 -3.53 -6.01
N GLN A 5 -0.40 -3.84 -6.03
CA GLN A 5 -0.92 -5.13 -5.57
C GLN A 5 -0.60 -6.27 -6.53
N ALA A 6 -0.72 -6.01 -7.84
CA ALA A 6 -0.28 -6.94 -8.86
C ALA A 6 1.22 -7.25 -8.73
N CYS A 7 2.06 -6.26 -8.42
CA CYS A 7 3.48 -6.50 -8.13
C CYS A 7 3.68 -7.37 -6.88
N LEU A 8 3.06 -7.02 -5.75
CA LEU A 8 3.22 -7.76 -4.50
C LEU A 8 2.75 -9.21 -4.62
N PHE A 9 1.48 -9.41 -4.97
CA PHE A 9 0.88 -10.73 -5.03
C PHE A 9 1.35 -11.53 -6.24
N GLY A 10 1.68 -10.87 -7.36
CA GLY A 10 2.31 -11.53 -8.50
C GLY A 10 3.70 -12.06 -8.16
N GLY A 11 4.55 -11.23 -7.53
CA GLY A 11 5.88 -11.64 -7.07
C GLY A 11 5.81 -12.77 -6.04
N LEU A 12 4.93 -12.63 -5.04
CA LEU A 12 4.70 -13.67 -4.04
C LEU A 12 4.15 -14.96 -4.67
N GLY A 13 3.23 -14.86 -5.63
CA GLY A 13 2.69 -16.00 -6.36
C GLY A 13 3.78 -16.77 -7.09
N VAL A 14 4.68 -16.09 -7.79
CA VAL A 14 5.85 -16.72 -8.43
C VAL A 14 6.75 -17.40 -7.38
N CYS A 15 6.97 -16.76 -6.23
CA CYS A 15 7.77 -17.36 -5.16
C CYS A 15 7.13 -18.64 -4.62
N VAL A 16 5.82 -18.64 -4.39
CA VAL A 16 5.06 -19.83 -3.94
C VAL A 16 5.12 -20.95 -4.97
N THR A 17 5.02 -20.64 -6.28
CA THR A 17 5.12 -21.68 -7.31
C THR A 17 6.53 -22.29 -7.40
N LEU A 18 7.57 -21.51 -7.10
CA LEU A 18 8.95 -21.98 -7.10
C LEU A 18 9.34 -22.71 -5.81
N ARG A 19 8.73 -22.35 -4.68
CA ARG A 19 9.04 -22.83 -3.33
C ARG A 19 7.78 -22.98 -2.47
N PRO A 20 6.88 -23.95 -2.76
CA PRO A 20 5.62 -24.10 -2.03
C PRO A 20 5.81 -24.42 -0.53
N GLU A 21 6.99 -24.92 -0.14
CA GLU A 21 7.33 -25.20 1.27
C GLU A 21 7.23 -23.94 2.15
N GLY A 22 7.38 -22.75 1.55
CA GLY A 22 7.21 -21.46 2.23
C GLY A 22 5.82 -21.25 2.84
N LEU A 23 4.80 -21.98 2.38
CA LEU A 23 3.45 -21.94 2.96
C LEU A 23 3.32 -22.75 4.25
N ALA A 24 4.20 -23.74 4.47
CA ALA A 24 4.16 -24.64 5.62
C ALA A 24 5.06 -24.18 6.76
N VAL A 25 6.12 -23.41 6.47
CA VAL A 25 7.07 -22.92 7.47
C VAL A 25 6.61 -21.58 8.08
N ASN A 26 6.84 -21.40 9.37
CA ASN A 26 6.44 -20.19 10.09
C ASN A 26 7.46 -19.05 10.00
N HIS A 27 7.97 -18.78 8.79
CA HIS A 27 8.92 -17.71 8.50
C HIS A 27 8.29 -16.50 7.80
N GLY A 28 6.97 -16.53 7.55
CA GLY A 28 6.26 -15.45 6.88
C GLY A 28 6.67 -15.28 5.42
N MET A 29 6.34 -14.14 4.84
CA MET A 29 6.70 -13.79 3.47
C MET A 29 8.21 -13.62 3.29
N SER A 30 8.96 -13.30 4.36
CA SER A 30 10.41 -13.10 4.30
C SER A 30 11.19 -14.39 4.05
N TYR A 31 10.58 -15.56 4.23
CA TYR A 31 11.11 -16.85 3.77
C TYR A 31 11.61 -16.79 2.31
N TYR A 32 10.84 -16.15 1.43
CA TYR A 32 11.21 -16.08 0.02
C TYR A 32 12.38 -15.14 -0.27
N GLY A 33 12.77 -14.28 0.68
CA GLY A 33 13.90 -13.38 0.56
C GLY A 33 15.27 -14.03 0.78
N VAL A 34 15.33 -15.24 1.33
CA VAL A 34 16.60 -15.91 1.66
C VAL A 34 17.04 -16.97 0.66
N HIS A 35 16.16 -17.37 -0.26
CA HIS A 35 16.46 -18.37 -1.28
C HIS A 35 16.79 -17.71 -2.62
N TRP A 36 17.88 -18.15 -3.27
CA TRP A 36 18.31 -17.58 -4.55
C TRP A 36 17.20 -17.65 -5.62
N GLN A 37 16.43 -18.74 -5.66
CA GLN A 37 15.37 -18.93 -6.65
C GLN A 37 14.24 -17.90 -6.53
N THR A 38 13.99 -17.39 -5.32
CA THR A 38 12.84 -16.54 -5.01
C THR A 38 13.22 -15.11 -4.63
N VAL A 39 14.50 -14.83 -4.31
CA VAL A 39 14.94 -13.50 -3.87
C VAL A 39 14.65 -12.42 -4.90
N LEU A 40 14.86 -12.71 -6.19
CA LEU A 40 14.62 -11.74 -7.27
C LEU A 40 13.12 -11.44 -7.46
N PRO A 41 12.22 -12.43 -7.67
CA PRO A 41 10.79 -12.14 -7.80
C PRO A 41 10.21 -11.55 -6.50
N TYR A 42 10.70 -11.95 -5.33
CA TYR A 42 10.30 -11.39 -4.05
C TYR A 42 10.68 -9.91 -3.94
N ALA A 43 11.96 -9.58 -4.15
CA ALA A 43 12.45 -8.20 -4.09
C ALA A 43 11.78 -7.30 -5.15
N ALA A 44 11.58 -7.81 -6.36
CA ALA A 44 10.87 -7.09 -7.42
C ALA A 44 9.39 -6.82 -7.04
N GLY A 45 8.72 -7.81 -6.45
CA GLY A 45 7.34 -7.67 -5.96
C GLY A 45 7.23 -6.60 -4.88
N LEU A 46 8.11 -6.65 -3.88
CA LEU A 46 8.18 -5.65 -2.80
C LEU A 46 8.53 -4.25 -3.33
N ALA A 47 9.53 -4.13 -4.19
CA ALA A 47 9.96 -2.86 -4.75
C ALA A 47 8.86 -2.22 -5.62
N GLY A 48 8.18 -3.02 -6.44
CA GLY A 48 7.03 -2.57 -7.23
C GLY A 48 5.88 -2.09 -6.33
N ALA A 49 5.54 -2.87 -5.30
CA ALA A 49 4.53 -2.51 -4.32
C ALA A 49 4.86 -1.18 -3.61
N ALA A 50 6.10 -1.00 -3.16
CA ALA A 50 6.57 0.26 -2.57
C ALA A 50 6.49 1.43 -3.54
N LEU A 51 7.02 1.28 -4.75
CA LEU A 51 7.03 2.36 -5.73
C LEU A 51 5.62 2.86 -6.06
N PHE A 52 4.70 1.94 -6.36
CA PHE A 52 3.34 2.30 -6.75
C PHE A 52 2.49 2.79 -5.58
N THR A 53 2.71 2.25 -4.37
CA THR A 53 2.02 2.72 -3.16
C THR A 53 2.52 4.10 -2.76
N HIS A 54 3.84 4.31 -2.75
CA HIS A 54 4.46 5.60 -2.46
C HIS A 54 3.97 6.70 -3.40
N ARG A 55 4.04 6.48 -4.72
CA ARG A 55 3.56 7.43 -5.73
C ARG A 55 2.10 7.79 -5.50
N ALA A 56 1.23 6.80 -5.34
CA ALA A 56 -0.19 7.06 -5.16
C ALA A 56 -0.51 7.80 -3.85
N LEU A 57 0.20 7.52 -2.75
CA LEU A 57 0.06 8.28 -1.51
C LEU A 57 0.58 9.72 -1.67
N ARG A 58 1.71 9.91 -2.35
CA ARG A 58 2.27 11.25 -2.65
C ARG A 58 1.34 12.07 -3.53
N ASP A 59 0.75 11.47 -4.56
CA ASP A 59 -0.21 12.11 -5.47
C ASP A 59 -1.54 12.44 -4.77
N ALA A 60 -1.97 11.59 -3.84
CA ALA A 60 -3.16 11.84 -3.03
C ALA A 60 -2.92 12.94 -2.00
N ALA A 61 -1.70 13.06 -1.45
CA ALA A 61 -1.40 13.92 -0.31
C ALA A 61 -1.82 15.38 -0.49
N ALA A 62 -1.64 15.97 -1.68
CA ALA A 62 -2.02 17.37 -1.92
C ALA A 62 -3.53 17.63 -1.77
N ARG A 63 -4.35 16.58 -1.77
CA ARG A 63 -5.82 16.63 -1.74
C ARG A 63 -6.41 16.07 -0.45
N THR A 64 -5.59 15.64 0.51
CA THR A 64 -6.07 15.12 1.79
C THR A 64 -6.06 16.20 2.88
N PRO A 65 -6.80 16.02 3.99
CA PRO A 65 -6.81 16.97 5.11
C PRO A 65 -5.43 17.19 5.77
N SER A 66 -4.46 16.28 5.58
CA SER A 66 -3.13 16.40 6.15
C SER A 66 -2.03 15.98 5.18
N PRO A 67 -1.66 16.84 4.20
CA PRO A 67 -0.71 16.50 3.14
C PRO A 67 0.67 16.09 3.66
N ALA A 68 1.23 16.87 4.59
CA ALA A 68 2.57 16.64 5.13
C ALA A 68 2.66 15.31 5.89
N ARG A 69 1.60 14.95 6.63
CA ARG A 69 1.52 13.69 7.35
C ARG A 69 1.48 12.50 6.39
N LEU A 70 0.64 12.55 5.34
CA LEU A 70 0.54 11.46 4.37
C LEU A 70 1.86 11.25 3.60
N ARG A 71 2.57 12.34 3.25
CA ARG A 71 3.90 12.26 2.64
C ARG A 71 4.92 11.58 3.55
N ARG A 72 4.98 11.96 4.82
CA ARG A 72 5.87 11.33 5.81
C ARG A 72 5.58 9.84 5.95
N MET A 73 4.31 9.44 6.03
CA MET A 73 3.95 8.02 6.10
C MET A 73 4.35 7.25 4.85
N ALA A 74 4.19 7.85 3.66
CA ALA A 74 4.64 7.23 2.42
C ALA A 74 6.16 7.03 2.43
N ASP A 75 6.93 8.01 2.91
CA ASP A 75 8.39 7.89 2.99
C ASP A 75 8.82 6.85 4.03
N SER A 76 8.21 6.87 5.22
CA SER A 76 8.43 5.86 6.26
C SER A 76 8.12 4.46 5.76
N PHE A 77 7.06 4.28 4.96
CA PHE A 77 6.70 3.00 4.35
C PHE A 77 7.85 2.46 3.49
N VAL A 78 8.42 3.29 2.61
CA VAL A 78 9.53 2.90 1.74
C VAL A 78 10.78 2.58 2.55
N VAL A 79 11.11 3.41 3.54
CA VAL A 79 12.28 3.21 4.41
C VAL A 79 12.17 1.92 5.21
N LEU A 80 11.02 1.66 5.84
CA LEU A 80 10.79 0.43 6.61
C LEU A 80 10.84 -0.81 5.71
N LEU A 81 10.22 -0.76 4.54
CA LEU A 81 10.25 -1.89 3.60
C LEU A 81 11.67 -2.18 3.09
N ALA A 82 12.44 -1.13 2.75
CA ALA A 82 13.85 -1.28 2.40
C ALA A 82 14.66 -1.86 3.56
N GLY A 83 14.41 -1.41 4.79
CA GLY A 83 15.02 -1.96 6.00
C GLY A 83 14.78 -3.47 6.12
N ILE A 84 13.53 -3.92 5.99
CA ILE A 84 13.17 -5.35 6.07
C ILE A 84 13.96 -6.19 5.04
N VAL A 85 14.08 -5.71 3.80
CA VAL A 85 14.84 -6.39 2.74
C VAL A 85 16.34 -6.43 3.06
N LEU A 86 16.88 -5.36 3.67
CA LEU A 86 18.29 -5.24 4.02
C LEU A 86 18.67 -5.95 5.32
N THR A 87 17.70 -6.39 6.12
CA THR A 87 17.92 -7.15 7.36
C THR A 87 17.44 -8.59 7.19
N PRO A 88 18.12 -9.45 6.41
CA PRO A 88 17.71 -10.85 6.29
C PRO A 88 17.84 -11.56 7.65
N TYR A 89 16.77 -12.25 8.07
CA TYR A 89 16.68 -12.88 9.39
C TYR A 89 17.69 -14.03 9.62
N THR A 90 18.41 -14.45 8.58
CA THR A 90 19.40 -15.54 8.62
C THR A 90 20.79 -15.11 9.11
N LEU A 91 21.06 -13.80 9.25
CA LEU A 91 22.38 -13.28 9.65
C LEU A 91 22.61 -13.25 11.18
N GLY A 92 21.78 -13.95 11.95
CA GLY A 92 21.91 -14.08 13.40
C GLY A 92 20.87 -13.30 14.20
N GLY A 93 20.85 -13.52 15.51
CA GLY A 93 19.76 -13.08 16.39
C GLY A 93 19.50 -11.57 16.39
N VAL A 94 20.54 -10.73 16.37
CA VAL A 94 20.36 -9.26 16.34
C VAL A 94 19.70 -8.79 15.05
N VAL A 95 20.10 -9.34 13.90
CA VAL A 95 19.53 -8.97 12.59
C VAL A 95 18.09 -9.51 12.46
N ASP A 96 17.82 -10.71 12.96
CA ASP A 96 16.45 -11.25 13.05
C ASP A 96 15.54 -10.36 13.91
N TRP A 97 15.98 -9.96 15.10
CA TRP A 97 15.24 -9.02 15.94
C TRP A 97 14.98 -7.68 15.24
N ALA A 98 15.98 -7.14 14.55
CA ALA A 98 15.80 -5.92 13.74
C ALA A 98 14.78 -6.12 12.62
N HIS A 99 14.84 -7.24 11.88
CA HIS A 99 13.89 -7.59 10.83
C HIS A 99 12.45 -7.64 11.36
N ARG A 100 12.23 -8.37 12.45
CA ARG A 100 10.91 -8.49 13.09
C ARG A 100 10.41 -7.15 13.61
N GLY A 101 11.29 -6.35 14.22
CA GLY A 101 10.97 -5.00 14.70
C GLY A 101 10.56 -4.06 13.56
N LEU A 102 11.29 -4.08 12.44
CA LEU A 102 10.96 -3.30 11.25
C LEU A 102 9.64 -3.77 10.61
N GLY A 103 9.40 -5.09 10.56
CA GLY A 103 8.14 -5.68 10.13
C GLY A 103 6.95 -5.22 10.99
N ALA A 104 7.08 -5.30 12.31
CA ALA A 104 6.06 -4.83 13.24
C ALA A 104 5.80 -3.32 13.09
N ALA A 105 6.85 -2.49 12.97
CA ALA A 105 6.72 -1.06 12.74
C ALA A 105 6.01 -0.75 11.41
N LEU A 106 6.29 -1.51 10.35
CA LEU A 106 5.61 -1.37 9.07
C LEU A 106 4.12 -1.71 9.19
N PHE A 107 3.76 -2.79 9.90
CA PHE A 107 2.37 -3.17 10.14
C PHE A 107 1.62 -2.08 10.92
N VAL A 108 2.22 -1.55 11.98
CA VAL A 108 1.62 -0.44 12.75
C VAL A 108 1.41 0.78 11.86
N LEU A 109 2.41 1.17 11.07
CA LEU A 109 2.30 2.29 10.14
C LEU A 109 1.16 2.08 9.14
N GLN A 110 1.05 0.89 8.54
CA GLN A 110 0.00 0.54 7.59
C GLN A 110 -1.39 0.56 8.23
N LEU A 111 -1.52 0.10 9.48
CA LEU A 111 -2.79 0.10 10.22
C LEU A 111 -3.23 1.53 10.58
N LEU A 112 -2.30 2.37 11.05
CA LEU A 112 -2.57 3.79 11.32
C LEU A 112 -2.97 4.54 10.04
N LEU A 113 -2.26 4.28 8.94
CA LEU A 113 -2.57 4.89 7.64
C LEU A 113 -3.97 4.49 7.17
N ALA A 114 -4.28 3.19 7.22
CA ALA A 114 -5.59 2.68 6.85
C ALA A 114 -6.72 3.28 7.70
N GLY A 115 -6.53 3.32 9.02
CA GLY A 115 -7.48 3.92 9.95
C GLY A 115 -7.74 5.40 9.65
N TRP A 116 -6.70 6.19 9.38
CA TRP A 116 -6.87 7.60 9.00
C TRP A 116 -7.57 7.78 7.66
N LEU A 117 -7.25 6.96 6.65
CA LEU A 117 -7.91 7.04 5.35
C LEU A 117 -9.40 6.68 5.44
N VAL A 118 -9.76 5.66 6.22
CA VAL A 118 -11.16 5.30 6.48
C VAL A 118 -11.88 6.42 7.23
N ALA A 119 -11.24 7.02 8.24
CA ALA A 119 -11.80 8.15 8.97
C ALA A 119 -12.02 9.37 8.07
N TRP A 120 -11.07 9.70 7.19
CA TRP A 120 -11.22 10.78 6.21
C TRP A 120 -12.28 10.48 5.15
N ALA A 121 -12.52 9.20 4.85
CA ALA A 121 -13.61 8.74 4.01
C ALA A 121 -14.96 8.63 4.77
N HIS A 122 -15.09 9.31 5.93
CA HIS A 122 -16.29 9.34 6.77
C HIS A 122 -16.77 7.95 7.24
N GLY A 123 -15.85 7.01 7.43
CA GLY A 123 -16.21 5.67 7.91
C GLY A 123 -16.95 4.83 6.87
N ASP A 124 -16.63 4.98 5.59
CA ASP A 124 -17.14 4.14 4.50
C ASP A 124 -17.16 2.66 4.90
N VAL A 125 -18.34 2.03 4.86
CA VAL A 125 -18.58 0.67 5.39
C VAL A 125 -17.64 -0.36 4.77
N ALA A 126 -17.41 -0.28 3.45
CA ALA A 126 -16.48 -1.17 2.78
C ALA A 126 -15.03 -0.92 3.25
N GLY A 127 -14.63 0.34 3.39
CA GLY A 127 -13.34 0.72 3.99
C GLY A 127 -13.16 0.17 5.41
N VAL A 128 -14.19 0.25 6.26
CA VAL A 128 -14.18 -0.34 7.61
C VAL A 128 -14.04 -1.86 7.56
N ALA A 129 -14.80 -2.54 6.69
CA ALA A 129 -14.69 -3.98 6.52
C ALA A 129 -13.27 -4.42 6.10
N PHE A 130 -12.65 -3.72 5.15
CA PHE A 130 -11.27 -4.00 4.75
C PHE A 130 -10.25 -3.69 5.84
N LEU A 131 -10.48 -2.65 6.64
CA LEU A 131 -9.65 -2.35 7.82
C LEU A 131 -9.76 -3.47 8.86
N LEU A 132 -10.94 -4.05 9.07
CA LEU A 132 -11.12 -5.20 9.96
C LEU A 132 -10.42 -6.45 9.43
N VAL A 133 -10.46 -6.71 8.11
CA VAL A 133 -9.68 -7.78 7.47
C VAL A 133 -8.18 -7.56 7.70
N GLN A 134 -7.70 -6.34 7.47
CA GLN A 134 -6.31 -5.97 7.73
C GLN A 134 -5.95 -6.22 9.20
N PHE A 135 -6.75 -5.72 10.14
CA PHE A 135 -6.53 -5.89 11.57
C PHE A 135 -6.49 -7.37 11.97
N GLY A 136 -7.44 -8.18 11.49
CA GLY A 136 -7.46 -9.63 11.75
C GLY A 136 -6.21 -10.35 11.24
N GLY A 137 -5.75 -10.03 10.02
CA GLY A 137 -4.47 -10.53 9.50
C GLY A 137 -3.27 -10.10 10.34
N GLY A 138 -3.30 -8.87 10.86
CA GLY A 138 -2.25 -8.33 11.73
C GLY A 138 -2.19 -9.00 13.09
N VAL A 139 -3.34 -9.27 13.70
CA VAL A 139 -3.42 -10.06 14.94
C VAL A 139 -2.89 -11.47 14.71
N LEU A 140 -3.29 -12.12 13.61
CA LEU A 140 -2.79 -13.45 13.25
C LEU A 140 -1.26 -13.46 13.10
N ALA A 141 -0.70 -12.49 12.36
CA ALA A 141 0.74 -12.36 12.20
C ALA A 141 1.45 -12.08 13.55
N ALA A 142 0.91 -11.20 14.39
CA ALA A 142 1.49 -10.87 15.68
C ALA A 142 1.51 -12.06 16.66
N VAL A 143 0.50 -12.93 16.60
CA VAL A 143 0.49 -14.17 17.40
C VAL A 143 1.56 -15.14 16.89
N TYR A 144 1.62 -15.36 15.57
CA TYR A 144 2.50 -16.38 14.99
C TYR A 144 3.95 -15.94 14.82
N VAL A 145 4.29 -14.64 14.87
CA VAL A 145 5.69 -14.17 14.73
C VAL A 145 6.61 -14.63 15.88
N LEU A 146 6.04 -15.01 17.02
CA LEU A 146 6.79 -15.53 18.18
C LEU A 146 6.77 -17.07 18.27
N GLN A 147 6.02 -17.74 17.39
CA GLN A 147 5.89 -19.20 17.42
C GLN A 147 6.87 -19.86 16.44
N THR A 148 7.20 -21.12 16.68
CA THR A 148 8.06 -21.91 15.78
C THR A 148 7.29 -22.45 14.57
N GLU A 149 6.00 -22.73 14.75
CA GLU A 149 5.11 -23.28 13.74
C GLU A 149 3.85 -22.42 13.64
N GLY A 150 3.22 -22.38 12.47
CA GLY A 150 1.92 -21.71 12.33
C GLY A 150 1.68 -20.96 11.03
N LEU A 151 0.77 -19.99 11.11
CA LEU A 151 0.13 -19.38 9.96
C LEU A 151 0.65 -17.95 9.68
N LEU A 152 1.91 -17.66 10.01
CA LEU A 152 2.47 -16.30 9.87
C LEU A 152 2.27 -15.73 8.46
N ILE A 153 2.63 -16.48 7.42
CA ILE A 153 2.46 -16.02 6.02
C ILE A 153 1.01 -15.73 5.65
N HIS A 154 0.05 -16.49 6.20
CA HIS A 154 -1.38 -16.28 5.97
C HIS A 154 -1.86 -15.00 6.64
N GLY A 155 -1.39 -14.74 7.87
CA GLY A 155 -1.65 -13.49 8.58
C GLY A 155 -1.09 -12.29 7.84
N GLU A 156 0.18 -12.36 7.43
CA GLU A 156 0.82 -11.29 6.68
C GLU A 156 0.16 -11.05 5.32
N ALA A 157 -0.14 -12.09 4.55
CA ALA A 157 -0.83 -11.96 3.27
C ALA A 157 -2.24 -11.37 3.42
N THR A 158 -2.99 -11.80 4.44
CA THR A 158 -4.32 -11.25 4.78
C THR A 158 -4.22 -9.78 5.17
N PHE A 159 -3.22 -9.41 5.98
CA PHE A 159 -2.95 -8.03 6.35
C PHE A 159 -2.69 -7.16 5.12
N GLN A 160 -1.79 -7.61 4.23
CA GLN A 160 -1.44 -6.85 3.02
C GLN A 160 -2.64 -6.73 2.07
N LEU A 161 -3.47 -7.77 1.94
CA LEU A 161 -4.69 -7.72 1.16
C LEU A 161 -5.72 -6.74 1.74
N GLY A 162 -5.92 -6.74 3.06
CA GLY A 162 -6.79 -5.77 3.72
C GLY A 162 -6.31 -4.33 3.49
N PHE A 163 -5.02 -4.07 3.71
CA PHE A 163 -4.41 -2.76 3.46
C PHE A 163 -4.58 -2.31 2.00
N ALA A 164 -4.33 -3.21 1.06
CA ALA A 164 -4.52 -2.99 -0.37
C ALA A 164 -5.93 -2.52 -0.72
N LEU A 165 -6.93 -3.22 -0.19
CA LEU A 165 -8.34 -2.96 -0.42
C LEU A 165 -8.76 -1.63 0.22
N VAL A 166 -8.27 -1.32 1.43
CA VAL A 166 -8.47 0.00 2.05
C VAL A 166 -7.94 1.10 1.15
N LEU A 167 -6.69 1.01 0.68
CA LEU A 167 -6.12 2.05 -0.18
C LEU A 167 -6.90 2.19 -1.50
N ALA A 168 -7.28 1.07 -2.13
CA ALA A 168 -8.04 1.08 -3.38
C ALA A 168 -9.41 1.73 -3.23
N ARG A 169 -10.08 1.52 -2.09
CA ARG A 169 -11.41 2.06 -1.79
C ARG A 169 -11.37 3.51 -1.34
N THR A 170 -10.50 3.86 -0.40
CA THR A 170 -10.55 5.13 0.33
C THR A 170 -9.80 6.26 -0.37
N LEU A 171 -8.70 5.98 -1.09
CA LEU A 171 -7.96 7.05 -1.76
C LEU A 171 -8.79 7.83 -2.79
N PRO A 172 -9.62 7.20 -3.65
CA PRO A 172 -10.50 7.94 -4.56
C PRO A 172 -11.57 8.78 -3.84
N LEU A 173 -12.00 8.38 -2.65
CA LEU A 173 -13.00 9.10 -1.85
C LEU A 173 -12.39 10.34 -1.17
N VAL A 174 -11.19 10.19 -0.61
CA VAL A 174 -10.49 11.27 0.11
C VAL A 174 -9.79 12.24 -0.85
N ALA A 175 -9.33 11.74 -2.00
CA ALA A 175 -8.61 12.51 -3.01
C ALA A 175 -9.26 12.29 -4.39
N PRO A 176 -10.46 12.86 -4.64
CA PRO A 176 -11.17 12.67 -5.90
C PRO A 176 -10.35 13.22 -7.08
N PRO A 177 -10.37 12.54 -8.25
CA PRO A 177 -9.68 13.00 -9.44
C PRO A 177 -10.05 14.45 -9.78
N ILE A 178 -9.09 15.23 -10.26
CA ILE A 178 -9.37 16.58 -10.78
C ILE A 178 -10.32 16.39 -11.97
N ALA A 179 -11.52 16.92 -11.86
CA ALA A 179 -12.48 16.88 -12.96
C ALA A 179 -11.85 17.54 -14.19
N ALA A 180 -11.84 16.85 -15.32
CA ALA A 180 -11.39 17.43 -16.57
C ALA A 180 -12.21 18.71 -16.85
N PRO A 181 -11.58 19.81 -17.30
CA PRO A 181 -12.30 21.04 -17.60
C PRO A 181 -13.43 20.75 -18.58
N SER A 182 -14.68 21.05 -18.19
CA SER A 182 -15.83 20.77 -19.04
C SER A 182 -15.70 21.50 -20.39
N PRO A 183 -15.75 20.79 -21.53
CA PRO A 183 -15.50 21.38 -22.86
C PRO A 183 -16.49 22.50 -23.24
N GLY A 184 -17.59 22.68 -22.50
CA GLY A 184 -18.64 23.66 -22.78
C GLY A 184 -18.41 25.09 -22.25
N ARG A 185 -17.51 25.33 -21.29
CA ARG A 185 -17.38 26.68 -20.66
C ARG A 185 -16.67 27.70 -21.56
N GLY A 186 -15.79 27.27 -22.47
CA GLY A 186 -15.09 28.16 -23.40
C GLY A 186 -15.95 28.72 -24.53
N ARG A 187 -16.98 28.00 -24.99
CA ARG A 187 -17.84 28.43 -26.10
C ARG A 187 -18.76 29.60 -25.75
N ARG A 188 -19.26 29.66 -24.50
CA ARG A 188 -20.12 30.78 -24.05
C ARG A 188 -19.35 32.08 -23.84
N ALA A 189 -18.09 32.03 -23.41
CA ALA A 189 -17.26 33.22 -23.29
C ALA A 189 -16.92 33.82 -24.66
N ARG A 190 -16.63 32.97 -25.66
CA ARG A 190 -16.36 33.41 -27.04
C ARG A 190 -17.60 33.95 -27.77
N GLN A 191 -18.79 33.38 -27.51
CA GLN A 191 -20.05 33.90 -28.06
C GLN A 191 -20.46 35.26 -27.48
N ARG A 192 -20.11 35.56 -26.21
CA ARG A 192 -20.37 36.90 -25.64
C ARG A 192 -19.41 37.97 -26.17
N ALA A 193 -18.17 37.61 -26.51
CA ALA A 193 -17.21 38.58 -27.05
C ALA A 193 -17.45 38.93 -28.53
N GLY A 194 -18.16 38.09 -29.30
CA GLY A 194 -18.45 38.31 -30.73
C GLY A 194 -19.69 39.16 -31.04
N GLY A 195 -20.41 39.68 -30.03
CA GLY A 195 -21.69 40.37 -30.22
C GLY A 195 -21.62 41.89 -30.41
N LEU A 196 -20.43 42.50 -30.41
CA LEU A 196 -20.27 43.94 -30.65
C LEU A 196 -20.09 44.20 -32.15
N SER A 197 -21.21 44.27 -32.89
CA SER A 197 -21.22 44.82 -34.25
C SER A 197 -20.98 46.33 -34.21
N PRO A 198 -20.06 46.88 -35.03
CA PRO A 198 -19.88 48.32 -35.15
C PRO A 198 -21.10 48.93 -35.87
N VAL A 199 -21.75 49.88 -35.20
CA VAL A 199 -22.77 50.76 -35.80
C VAL A 199 -22.06 51.59 -36.87
N ARG A 200 -22.42 51.39 -38.14
CA ARG A 200 -22.01 52.28 -39.23
C ARG A 200 -22.97 53.47 -39.25
N SER A 201 -22.39 54.67 -39.23
CA SER A 201 -23.06 55.95 -39.46
C SER A 201 -23.09 56.28 -40.94
#